data_AF-A0A9E7EYC2-F1
#
_entry.id   AF-A0A9E7EYC2-F1
#
_cell.length_a   1.000
_cell.length_b   1.000
_cell.length_c   1.000
_cell.angle_alpha   90.00
_cell.angle_beta   90.00
_cell.angle_gamma   90.00
#
_symmetry.space_group_name_H-M   'P 1'
#
loop_
_entity.id
_entity.type
_entity.pdbx_description
1 polymer ?
#
loop_
_entity_poly.entity_id
_entity_poly.type
_entity_poly.pdbx_seq_one_letter_code
_entity_poly.pdbx_strand_id
1 'polypeptide(L)'
;MMQQAIPYSSGKAWPSRSRAPEAWELKKIIGGAGEIRVAVEENPVVVVGRSGCFMVHVVRRLLLGQGVNPVVCEVGEDADEAAIMASLPPEAHDERPTAVATVTLPAVFVGGRLVGGLDRLMAVHISGELVPILKRAGALWL
;
A
#
# COMPACT_ATOMS: atom_id res chain seq x y z
N MET A 1 9.33 42.12 -31.04
CA MET A 1 8.13 41.84 -30.21
C MET A 1 8.57 40.94 -29.05
N MET A 2 8.77 41.50 -27.86
CA MET A 2 9.08 40.74 -26.65
C MET A 2 7.79 40.60 -25.85
N GLN A 3 7.34 39.36 -25.64
CA GLN A 3 6.22 39.06 -24.76
C GLN A 3 6.70 39.26 -23.33
N GLN A 4 6.13 40.23 -22.61
CA GLN A 4 6.39 40.37 -21.17
C GLN A 4 5.55 39.32 -20.42
N ALA A 5 6.21 38.58 -19.53
CA ALA A 5 5.56 37.60 -18.68
C ALA A 5 4.61 38.27 -17.68
N ILE A 6 3.48 37.61 -17.39
CA ILE A 6 2.52 38.05 -16.38
C ILE A 6 3.23 38.02 -15.01
N PRO A 7 3.24 39.12 -14.23
CA PRO A 7 3.85 39.11 -12.91
C PRO A 7 3.07 38.16 -12.00
N TYR A 8 3.78 37.26 -11.32
CA TYR A 8 3.16 36.47 -10.24
C TYR A 8 2.68 37.44 -9.16
N SER A 9 1.36 37.52 -9.00
CA SER A 9 0.75 38.45 -8.07
C SER A 9 1.15 38.10 -6.64
N SER A 10 1.40 39.13 -5.83
CA SER A 10 1.43 39.05 -4.37
C SER A 10 0.00 38.80 -3.86
N GLY A 11 -0.54 37.62 -4.16
CA GLY A 11 -1.81 37.13 -3.66
C GLY A 11 -1.65 36.65 -2.22
N LYS A 12 -2.61 37.03 -1.38
CA LYS A 12 -2.73 36.67 0.04
C LYS A 12 -2.21 35.25 0.31
N ALA A 13 -1.35 35.11 1.32
CA ALA A 13 -0.91 33.81 1.81
C ALA A 13 -2.15 32.92 2.00
N TRP A 14 -2.18 31.78 1.30
CA TRP A 14 -3.21 30.77 1.53
C TRP A 14 -3.18 30.49 3.03
N PRO A 15 -4.32 30.50 3.75
CA PRO A 15 -4.30 30.12 5.15
C PRO A 15 -3.64 28.76 5.22
N SER A 16 -2.57 28.66 6.02
CA SER A 16 -1.90 27.40 6.31
C SER A 16 -2.96 26.47 6.85
N ARG A 17 -3.53 25.66 5.95
CA ARG A 17 -4.51 24.64 6.32
C ARG A 17 -3.71 23.74 7.26
N SER A 18 -4.00 23.82 8.55
CA SER A 18 -3.55 22.78 9.46
C SER A 18 -3.97 21.47 8.80
N ARG A 19 -2.99 20.66 8.42
CA ARG A 19 -3.23 19.42 7.68
C ARG A 19 -4.07 18.55 8.60
N ALA A 20 -5.37 18.48 8.32
CA ALA A 20 -6.22 17.49 8.96
C ALA A 20 -5.57 16.13 8.69
N PRO A 21 -5.45 15.25 9.70
CA PRO A 21 -5.00 13.89 9.45
C PRO A 21 -5.91 13.32 8.38
N GLU A 22 -5.31 12.84 7.29
CA GLU A 22 -6.10 12.18 6.27
C GLU A 22 -6.76 10.94 6.91
N ALA A 23 -7.93 10.53 6.42
CA ALA A 23 -8.71 9.43 6.98
C ALA A 23 -7.94 8.10 7.15
N TRP A 24 -6.78 7.94 6.50
CA TRP A 24 -5.92 6.77 6.63
C TRP A 24 -4.93 6.84 7.78
N GLU A 25 -4.57 8.03 8.28
CA GLU A 25 -3.71 8.17 9.47
C GLU A 25 -4.40 7.53 10.69
N LEU A 26 -5.73 7.41 10.67
CA LEU A 26 -6.54 6.72 11.69
C LEU A 26 -6.53 5.19 11.58
N LYS A 27 -6.10 4.63 10.43
CA LYS A 27 -6.00 3.18 10.18
C LYS A 27 -4.55 2.71 10.00
N LYS A 28 -3.61 3.57 10.40
CA LYS A 28 -2.18 3.27 10.38
C LYS A 28 -1.83 2.46 11.62
N ILE A 29 -1.32 1.25 11.41
CA ILE A 29 -0.79 0.41 12.48
C ILE A 29 0.72 0.53 12.45
N ILE A 30 1.31 1.01 13.54
CA ILE A 30 2.76 0.96 13.77
C ILE A 30 2.99 -0.20 14.72
N GLY A 31 3.67 -1.24 14.28
CA GLY A 31 3.81 -2.46 15.06
C GLY A 31 4.85 -3.43 14.49
N GLY A 32 5.16 -4.46 15.27
CA GLY A 32 6.04 -5.53 14.86
C GLY A 32 5.33 -6.60 14.02
N ALA A 33 6.06 -7.67 13.73
CA ALA A 33 5.59 -8.83 12.98
C ALA A 33 4.24 -9.40 13.49
N GLY A 34 4.04 -9.44 14.81
CA GLY A 34 2.83 -9.99 15.43
C GLY A 34 1.58 -9.16 15.13
N GLU A 35 1.67 -7.84 15.32
CA GLU A 35 0.58 -6.90 15.06
C GLU A 35 0.23 -6.87 13.57
N ILE A 36 1.25 -6.93 12.70
CA ILE A 36 1.06 -6.98 11.25
C ILE A 36 0.36 -8.28 10.85
N ARG A 37 0.74 -9.42 11.44
CA ARG A 37 0.07 -10.70 11.16
C ARG A 37 -1.41 -10.66 11.54
N VAL A 38 -1.74 -10.14 12.72
CA VAL A 38 -3.14 -9.95 13.14
C VAL A 38 -3.89 -9.05 12.16
N ALA A 39 -3.27 -7.93 11.74
CA ALA A 39 -3.89 -7.04 10.76
C ALA A 39 -4.19 -7.75 9.43
N VAL A 40 -3.26 -8.58 8.94
CA VAL A 40 -3.40 -9.37 7.70
C VAL A 40 -4.52 -10.39 7.80
N GLU A 41 -4.73 -10.99 8.97
CA GLU A 41 -5.82 -11.96 9.21
C GLU A 41 -7.19 -11.30 9.35
N GLU A 42 -7.27 -10.13 9.99
CA GLU A 42 -8.53 -9.44 10.28
C GLU A 42 -9.04 -8.55 9.14
N ASN A 43 -8.16 -8.13 8.23
CA ASN A 43 -8.51 -7.17 7.19
C ASN A 43 -8.42 -7.79 5.80
N PRO A 44 -9.39 -7.51 4.91
CA PRO A 44 -9.40 -8.09 3.57
C PRO A 44 -8.26 -7.58 2.70
N VAL A 45 -7.72 -6.38 2.96
CA VAL A 45 -6.54 -5.84 2.27
C VAL A 45 -5.65 -5.09 3.25
N VAL A 46 -4.36 -5.47 3.26
CA VAL A 46 -3.32 -4.84 4.08
C VAL A 46 -2.12 -4.50 3.21
N VAL A 47 -1.57 -3.31 3.41
CA VAL A 47 -0.31 -2.86 2.81
C VAL A 47 0.70 -2.69 3.93
N VAL A 48 1.76 -3.48 3.89
CA VAL A 48 2.89 -3.36 4.80
C VAL A 48 3.97 -2.56 4.11
N GLY A 49 4.57 -1.60 4.79
CA GLY A 49 5.69 -0.86 4.24
C GLY A 49 6.50 -0.11 5.27
N ARG A 50 7.65 0.43 4.87
CA ARG A 50 8.45 1.29 5.74
C ARG A 50 7.74 2.59 6.03
N SER A 51 7.91 3.09 7.25
CA SER A 51 7.49 4.45 7.59
C SER A 51 8.14 5.46 6.62
N GLY A 52 7.35 6.41 6.12
CA GLY A 52 7.81 7.43 5.17
C GLY A 52 8.07 6.94 3.73
N CYS A 53 7.84 5.67 3.40
CA CYS A 53 8.06 5.15 2.05
C CYS A 53 6.97 5.64 1.07
N PHE A 54 7.36 6.45 0.09
CA PHE A 54 6.41 6.98 -0.92
C PHE A 54 5.70 5.88 -1.72
N MET A 55 6.33 4.70 -1.88
CA MET A 55 5.73 3.59 -2.62
C MET A 55 4.48 3.05 -1.92
N VAL A 56 4.41 3.11 -0.58
CA VAL A 56 3.19 2.76 0.17
C VAL A 56 2.04 3.68 -0.22
N HIS A 57 2.31 4.97 -0.42
CA HIS A 57 1.31 5.92 -0.90
C HIS A 57 0.82 5.57 -2.31
N VAL A 58 1.71 5.15 -3.20
CA VAL A 58 1.35 4.72 -4.56
C VAL A 58 0.44 3.50 -4.53
N VAL A 59 0.84 2.45 -3.81
CA VAL A 59 0.05 1.22 -3.64
C VAL A 59 -1.35 1.55 -3.08
N ARG A 60 -1.40 2.35 -2.01
CA ARG A 60 -2.65 2.76 -1.38
C ARG A 60 -3.56 3.50 -2.37
N ARG A 61 -3.02 4.45 -3.14
CA ARG A 61 -3.80 5.24 -4.11
C ARG A 61 -4.36 4.36 -5.22
N LEU A 62 -3.59 3.37 -5.67
CA LEU A 62 -4.06 2.38 -6.64
C LEU A 62 -5.25 1.61 -6.07
N LEU A 63 -5.14 1.05 -4.87
CA LEU A 63 -6.19 0.25 -4.23
C LEU A 63 -7.46 1.06 -3.94
N LEU A 64 -7.31 2.30 -3.46
CA LEU A 64 -8.43 3.23 -3.30
C LEU A 64 -9.11 3.54 -4.64
N GLY A 65 -8.33 3.68 -5.72
CA GLY A 65 -8.85 3.84 -7.07
C GLY A 65 -9.66 2.64 -7.57
N GLN A 66 -9.44 1.45 -7.01
CA GLN A 66 -10.26 0.25 -7.28
C GLN A 66 -11.54 0.17 -6.41
N GLY A 67 -11.78 1.16 -5.55
CA GLY A 67 -12.92 1.17 -4.62
C GLY A 67 -12.70 0.40 -3.32
N VAL A 68 -11.45 0.05 -2.99
CA VAL A 68 -11.10 -0.71 -1.78
C VAL A 68 -10.43 0.19 -0.75
N ASN A 69 -10.71 -0.03 0.54
CA ASN A 69 -10.11 0.72 1.64
C ASN A 69 -9.06 -0.14 2.38
N PRO A 70 -7.76 -0.08 2.00
CA PRO A 70 -6.72 -0.89 2.62
C PRO A 70 -6.32 -0.37 4.02
N VAL A 71 -5.92 -1.29 4.90
CA VAL A 71 -5.17 -0.96 6.13
C VAL A 71 -3.69 -0.82 5.79
N VAL A 72 -3.02 0.19 6.36
CA VAL A 72 -1.58 0.42 6.15
C VAL A 72 -0.85 0.12 7.44
N CYS A 73 0.06 -0.85 7.38
CA CYS A 73 0.95 -1.19 8.46
C CYS A 73 2.34 -0.64 8.16
N GLU A 74 2.86 0.18 9.05
CA GLU A 74 4.21 0.73 8.92
C GLU A 74 5.18 -0.01 9.84
N VAL A 75 6.28 -0.47 9.26
CA VAL A 75 7.44 -0.97 10.00
C VAL A 75 8.40 0.17 10.29
N GLY A 76 9.10 0.08 11.42
CA GLY A 76 10.15 1.03 11.79
C GLY A 76 11.30 1.03 10.78
N GLU A 77 12.04 2.14 10.72
CA GLU A 77 13.16 2.31 9.78
C GLU A 77 14.28 1.27 9.99
N ASP A 78 14.54 0.90 11.25
CA ASP A 78 15.57 -0.08 11.65
C ASP A 78 15.04 -1.52 11.75
N ALA A 79 13.81 -1.77 11.31
CA ALA A 79 13.20 -3.09 11.42
C ALA A 79 13.80 -4.07 10.40
N ASP A 80 14.04 -5.31 10.81
CA ASP A 80 14.47 -6.38 9.91
C ASP A 80 13.29 -6.82 9.02
N GLU A 81 13.21 -6.24 7.82
CA GLU A 81 12.16 -6.54 6.83
C GLU A 81 12.11 -8.03 6.51
N ALA A 82 13.25 -8.72 6.45
CA ALA A 82 13.30 -10.14 6.10
C ALA A 82 12.70 -10.99 7.23
N ALA A 83 13.00 -10.67 8.48
CA ALA A 83 12.40 -11.34 9.64
C ALA A 83 10.89 -11.09 9.72
N ILE A 84 10.44 -9.87 9.42
CA ILE A 84 9.01 -9.53 9.37
C ILE A 84 8.33 -10.32 8.26
N MET A 85 8.82 -10.26 7.03
CA MET A 85 8.22 -10.96 5.90
C MET A 85 8.23 -12.48 6.09
N ALA A 86 9.25 -13.05 6.73
CA ALA A 86 9.32 -14.48 7.06
C ALA A 86 8.26 -14.92 8.09
N SER A 87 7.75 -14.00 8.90
CA SER A 87 6.70 -14.27 9.90
C SER A 87 5.27 -14.12 9.37
N LEU A 88 5.12 -13.62 8.13
CA LEU A 88 3.84 -13.32 7.50
C LEU A 88 3.41 -14.45 6.54
N PRO A 89 2.11 -14.51 6.17
CA PRO A 89 1.61 -15.54 5.27
C PRO A 89 2.34 -15.55 3.92
N PRO A 90 2.68 -16.74 3.38
CA PRO A 90 3.42 -16.86 2.13
C PRO A 90 2.58 -16.45 0.90
N GLU A 91 3.24 -16.33 -0.25
CA GLU A 91 2.60 -15.98 -1.52
C GLU A 91 1.54 -16.98 -1.95
N ALA A 92 0.44 -16.48 -2.51
CA ALA A 92 -0.60 -17.31 -3.10
C ALA A 92 -0.29 -17.63 -4.56
N HIS A 93 0.69 -18.52 -4.82
CA HIS A 93 0.83 -19.13 -6.14
C HIS A 93 1.19 -20.62 -6.08
N ASP A 94 0.36 -21.37 -6.81
CA ASP A 94 0.55 -22.72 -7.31
C ASP A 94 1.52 -22.67 -8.52
N GLU A 95 2.44 -23.62 -8.60
CA GLU A 95 3.30 -23.98 -9.75
C GLU A 95 4.20 -22.90 -10.40
N ARG A 96 5.38 -22.65 -9.78
CA ARG A 96 6.75 -22.71 -10.35
C ARG A 96 7.67 -21.75 -9.57
N PRO A 97 8.72 -22.25 -8.90
CA PRO A 97 9.69 -21.40 -8.22
C PRO A 97 10.56 -20.71 -9.26
N THR A 98 10.12 -19.56 -9.75
CA THR A 98 11.03 -18.59 -10.36
C THR A 98 11.69 -17.86 -9.19
N ALA A 99 13.00 -18.12 -9.02
CA ALA A 99 13.95 -17.52 -8.08
C ALA A 99 13.30 -16.75 -6.91
N VAL A 100 13.30 -17.35 -5.71
CA VAL A 100 12.83 -16.78 -4.42
C VAL A 100 12.85 -15.25 -4.47
N ALA A 101 11.74 -14.66 -4.90
CA ALA A 101 11.63 -13.22 -5.02
C ALA A 101 11.49 -12.76 -3.58
N THR A 102 12.58 -12.28 -3.00
CA THR A 102 12.53 -11.62 -1.70
C THR A 102 11.62 -10.42 -1.87
N VAL A 103 10.38 -10.52 -1.39
CA VAL A 103 9.41 -9.44 -1.47
C VAL A 103 9.91 -8.30 -0.59
N THR A 104 10.46 -7.27 -1.21
CA THR A 104 10.84 -6.03 -0.56
C THR A 104 9.62 -5.17 -0.31
N LEU A 105 9.62 -4.43 0.80
CA LEU A 105 8.55 -3.51 1.11
C LEU A 105 8.42 -2.39 0.03
N PRO A 106 7.20 -1.99 -0.35
CA PRO A 106 5.92 -2.38 0.26
C PRO A 106 5.41 -3.75 -0.18
N ALA A 107 4.85 -4.52 0.75
CA ALA A 107 4.20 -5.81 0.52
C ALA A 107 2.68 -5.68 0.65
N VAL A 108 1.94 -6.36 -0.23
CA VAL A 108 0.47 -6.27 -0.30
C VAL A 108 -0.17 -7.62 -0.04
N PHE A 109 -1.09 -7.64 0.91
CA PHE A 109 -1.85 -8.81 1.31
C PHE A 109 -3.32 -8.62 0.95
N VAL A 110 -3.93 -9.66 0.40
CA VAL A 110 -5.36 -9.69 0.05
C VAL A 110 -5.97 -11.00 0.55
N GLY A 111 -7.01 -10.92 1.36
CA GLY A 111 -7.67 -12.08 1.98
C GLY A 111 -6.70 -12.93 2.82
N GLY A 112 -5.80 -12.29 3.57
CA GLY A 112 -4.80 -12.97 4.38
C GLY A 112 -3.63 -13.61 3.62
N ARG A 113 -3.49 -13.34 2.32
CA ARG A 113 -2.44 -13.96 1.46
C ARG A 113 -1.56 -12.91 0.79
N LEU A 114 -0.27 -13.19 0.65
CA LEU A 114 0.66 -12.29 -0.01
C LEU A 114 0.44 -12.30 -1.52
N VAL A 115 0.15 -11.13 -2.08
CA VAL A 115 0.07 -10.87 -3.53
C VAL A 115 1.43 -10.47 -4.09
N GLY A 116 2.28 -9.86 -3.25
CA GLY A 116 3.65 -9.45 -3.59
C GLY A 116 3.90 -7.96 -3.36
N GLY A 117 4.95 -7.44 -3.99
CA GLY A 117 5.31 -6.02 -3.93
C GLY A 117 4.57 -5.13 -4.94
N LEU A 118 5.01 -3.87 -5.08
CA LEU A 118 4.43 -2.92 -6.04
C LEU A 118 4.43 -3.47 -7.48
N ASP A 119 5.54 -4.04 -7.94
CA ASP A 119 5.67 -4.52 -9.32
C ASP A 119 4.67 -5.63 -9.63
N ARG A 120 4.50 -6.57 -8.70
CA ARG A 120 3.53 -7.66 -8.85
C ARG A 120 2.09 -7.14 -8.78
N LEU A 121 1.80 -6.21 -7.88
CA LEU A 121 0.50 -5.54 -7.82
C LEU A 121 0.17 -4.83 -9.14
N MET A 122 1.14 -4.11 -9.71
CA MET A 122 0.98 -3.44 -11.00
C MET A 122 0.73 -4.44 -12.12
N ALA A 123 1.47 -5.56 -12.16
CA ALA A 123 1.24 -6.62 -13.15
C ALA A 123 -0.18 -7.19 -13.06
N VAL A 124 -0.65 -7.49 -11.85
CA VAL A 124 -2.01 -8.01 -11.58
C VAL A 124 -3.10 -6.97 -11.89
N HIS A 125 -2.82 -5.68 -11.66
CA HIS A 125 -3.72 -4.59 -12.04
C HIS A 125 -3.84 -4.45 -13.56
N ILE A 126 -2.70 -4.42 -14.27
CA ILE A 126 -2.66 -4.28 -15.73
C ILE A 126 -3.28 -5.49 -16.43
N SER A 127 -3.11 -6.70 -15.88
CA SER A 127 -3.72 -7.92 -16.44
C SER A 127 -5.22 -8.01 -16.18
N GLY A 128 -5.81 -7.12 -15.39
CA GLY A 128 -7.23 -7.15 -15.02
C GLY A 128 -7.59 -8.16 -13.92
N GLU A 129 -6.61 -8.86 -13.34
CA GLU A 129 -6.81 -9.92 -12.33
C GLU A 129 -7.03 -9.36 -10.91
N LEU A 130 -6.69 -8.08 -10.68
CA LEU A 130 -6.79 -7.46 -9.36
C LEU A 130 -8.24 -7.43 -8.85
N VAL A 131 -9.19 -7.01 -9.68
CA VAL A 131 -10.60 -6.90 -9.30
C VAL A 131 -11.18 -8.27 -8.91
N PRO A 132 -11.01 -9.35 -9.70
CA PRO A 132 -11.39 -10.70 -9.29
C PRO A 132 -10.79 -11.15 -7.95
N ILE A 133 -9.52 -10.87 -7.69
CA ILE A 133 -8.86 -11.22 -6.42
C ILE A 133 -9.51 -10.45 -5.26
N LEU A 134 -9.75 -9.16 -5.41
CA LEU A 134 -10.38 -8.32 -4.39
C LEU A 134 -11.83 -8.75 -4.09
N LYS A 135 -12.60 -9.14 -5.11
CA LYS A 135 -13.95 -9.69 -4.92
C LYS A 135 -13.94 -11.00 -4.13
N ARG A 136 -13.04 -11.93 -4.48
CA ARG A 136 -12.88 -13.21 -3.76
C ARG A 136 -12.50 -13.02 -2.29
N ALA A 137 -11.74 -11.97 -1.98
CA ALA A 137 -11.37 -11.62 -0.62
C ALA A 137 -12.44 -10.81 0.15
N GLY A 138 -13.60 -10.53 -0.46
CA GLY A 138 -14.65 -9.69 0.16
C GLY A 138 -14.24 -8.23 0.35
N ALA A 139 -13.18 -7.78 -0.34
CA ALA A 139 -12.70 -6.41 -0.28
C ALA A 139 -13.53 -5.45 -1.15
N LEU A 140 -14.26 -6.00 -2.13
CA LEU A 140 -15.04 -5.25 -3.10
C LEU A 140 -16.39 -5.94 -3.33
N TRP A 141 -17.48 -5.18 -3.21
CA TRP A 141 -18.86 -5.65 -3.36
C TRP A 141 -19.51 -4.94 -4.56
N LEU A 142 -19.43 -5.57 -5.74
CA LEU A 142 -20.13 -5.19 -6.98
C LEU A 142 -20.61 -6.44 -7.69
#